data_AF-A0A6A5SQA1-F1
#
_entry.id   AF-A0A6A5SQA1-F1
#
_cell.length_a   1.000
_cell.length_b   1.000
_cell.length_c   1.000
_cell.angle_alpha   90.00
_cell.angle_beta   90.00
_cell.angle_gamma   90.00
#
_symmetry.space_group_name_H-M   'P 1'
#
loop_
_entity.id
_entity.type
_entity.pdbx_description
1 polymer ?
#
loop_
_entity_poly.entity_id
_entity_poly.type
_entity_poly.pdbx_seq_one_letter_code
_entity_poly.pdbx_strand_id
1 'polypeptide(L)' 'MFRATSRLLDCRITFFTRRPCGICDTAKAVVQNVKAKRPLEYKEINVMDPGQDKWKEVYEFDTPVV' A
#
# COMPACT_ATOMS: atom_id res chain seq x y z
N MET A 1 26.64 -1.29 19.94
CA MET A 1 25.25 -0.95 19.56
C MET A 1 25.20 -0.81 18.05
N PHE A 2 24.56 -1.74 17.34
CA PHE A 2 24.41 -1.64 15.88
C PHE A 2 23.34 -0.60 15.57
N ARG A 3 23.76 0.57 15.06
CA ARG A 3 22.83 1.61 14.62
C ARG A 3 22.33 1.19 13.24
N ALA A 4 21.03 0.97 13.09
CA ALA A 4 20.43 0.72 11.79
C ALA A 4 20.83 1.87 10.85
N THR A 5 21.41 1.55 9.69
CA THR A 5 21.77 2.53 8.68
C THR A 5 20.53 3.32 8.25
N SER A 6 20.66 4.61 7.94
CA SER A 6 19.51 5.47 7.56
C SER A 6 18.65 4.88 6.43
N ARG A 7 19.23 4.07 5.53
CA ARG A 7 18.51 3.33 4.49
C ARG A 7 17.48 2.31 5.00
N LEU A 8 17.68 1.77 6.21
CA LEU A 8 16.72 0.87 6.87
C LEU A 8 15.57 1.63 7.54
N LEU A 9 15.66 2.97 7.63
CA LEU A 9 14.62 3.81 8.23
C LEU A 9 13.60 4.29 7.18
N ASP A 10 13.96 4.28 5.90
CA ASP A 10 13.08 4.63 4.79
C ASP A 10 11.94 3.61 4.66
N CYS A 11 10.72 4.04 5.01
CA CYS A 11 9.52 3.22 4.93
C CYS A 11 8.82 3.49 3.59
N ARG A 12 8.64 2.44 2.79
CA ARG A 12 7.96 2.50 1.48
C ARG A 12 6.79 1.51 1.52
N ILE A 13 5.59 1.99 1.24
CA ILE A 13 4.35 1.21 1.26
C ILE A 13 3.73 1.26 -0.13
N THR A 14 3.35 0.10 -0.66
CA THR A 14 2.55 -0.02 -1.87
C THR A 14 1.20 -0.64 -1.51
N PHE A 15 0.15 0.17 -1.56
CA PHE A 15 -1.20 -0.23 -1.23
C PHE A 15 -1.93 -0.74 -2.48
N PHE A 16 -2.22 -2.03 -2.52
CA PHE A 16 -2.99 -2.66 -3.57
C PHE A 16 -4.49 -2.60 -3.24
N THR A 17 -5.25 -1.99 -4.15
CA THR A 17 -6.69 -1.74 -4.00
C THR A 17 -7.46 -2.20 -5.23
N ARG A 18 -8.79 -2.25 -5.13
CA ARG A 18 -9.69 -2.43 -6.28
C ARG A 18 -10.90 -1.52 -6.14
N ARG A 19 -11.59 -1.22 -7.25
CA ARG A 19 -12.86 -0.48 -7.23
C ARG A 19 -13.99 -1.29 -7.87
N PRO A 20 -15.22 -1.25 -7.31
CA PRO A 20 -15.59 -0.67 -6.00
C PRO A 20 -15.20 -1.59 -4.81
N CYS A 21 -14.74 -1.03 -3.69
CA CYS A 21 -14.32 -1.78 -2.48
C CYS A 21 -14.36 -0.93 -1.18
N GLY A 22 -15.38 -1.13 -0.34
CA GLY A 22 -15.52 -0.34 0.91
C GLY A 22 -14.46 -0.65 1.99
N ILE A 23 -13.96 -1.88 2.04
CA ILE A 23 -12.86 -2.26 2.95
C ILE A 23 -11.56 -1.54 2.55
N CYS A 24 -11.34 -1.36 1.25
CA CYS A 24 -10.18 -0.67 0.70
C CYS A 24 -10.18 0.82 1.08
N ASP A 25 -11.34 1.48 1.08
CA ASP A 25 -11.48 2.87 1.52
C ASP A 25 -11.13 3.04 3.01
N THR A 26 -11.59 2.11 3.84
CA THR A 26 -11.26 2.09 5.27
C THR A 26 -9.77 1.88 5.51
N ALA A 27 -9.18 0.88 4.84
CA ALA A 27 -7.75 0.60 4.93
C ALA A 27 -6.90 1.78 4.46
N LYS A 28 -7.29 2.44 3.36
CA LYS A 28 -6.65 3.66 2.86
C LYS A 28 -6.62 4.76 3.92
N ALA A 29 -7.75 5.02 4.59
CA ALA A 29 -7.82 6.02 5.67
C ALA A 29 -6.83 5.70 6.81
N VAL A 30 -6.70 4.43 7.19
CA VAL A 30 -5.72 3.99 8.20
C VAL A 30 -4.28 4.23 7.75
N VAL A 31 -3.93 3.90 6.50
CA VAL A 31 -2.58 4.14 5.98
C VAL A 31 -2.25 5.64 5.91
N GLN A 32 -3.21 6.50 5.56
CA GLN A 32 -3.02 7.95 5.61
C GLN A 32 -2.79 8.46 7.05
N ASN A 33 -3.50 7.90 8.04
CA ASN A 33 -3.27 8.23 9.45
C ASN A 33 -1.86 7.83 9.93
N VAL A 34 -1.30 6.74 9.41
CA VAL A 34 0.08 6.33 9.69
C VAL A 34 1.08 7.28 9.02
N LYS A 35 0.86 7.63 7.75
CA LYS A 35 1.69 8.58 7.01
C LYS A 35 1.75 9.97 7.67
N ALA A 36 0.66 10.40 8.32
CA ALA A 36 0.62 11.64 9.08
C ALA A 36 1.53 11.63 10.33
N LYS A 37 1.83 10.45 10.88
CA LYS A 37 2.66 10.28 12.09
C LYS A 37 4.10 9.89 11.78
N ARG A 38 4.33 9.21 10.65
CA ARG A 38 5.65 8.73 10.22
C ARG A 38 5.85 9.05 8.73
N PRO A 39 6.97 9.70 8.36
CA PRO A 39 7.35 9.83 6.96
C PRO A 39 7.47 8.45 6.30
N LEU A 40 6.68 8.25 5.24
CA LEU A 40 6.74 7.07 4.40
C LEU A 40 6.39 7.44 2.96
N GLU A 41 7.02 6.76 2.01
CA GLU A 41 6.65 6.82 0.60
C GLU A 41 5.42 5.94 0.39
N TYR A 42 4.34 6.54 -0.09
CA TYR A 42 3.06 5.87 -0.30
C TYR A 42 2.73 5.81 -1.78
N LYS A 43 2.50 4.59 -2.29
CA LYS A 43 2.01 4.34 -3.65
C LYS A 43 0.72 3.55 -3.57
N GLU A 44 -0.24 3.89 -4.41
CA GLU A 44 -1.51 3.19 -4.53
C GLU A 44 -1.61 2.56 -5.92
N ILE A 45 -1.97 1.28 -6.00
CA ILE A 45 -2.15 0.55 -7.25
C ILE A 45 -3.55 -0.06 -7.24
N ASN A 46 -4.39 0.37 -8.18
CA ASN A 46 -5.63 -0.35 -8.46
C ASN A 46 -5.30 -1.56 -9.32
N VAL A 47 -5.48 -2.76 -8.76
CA VAL A 47 -5.13 -4.02 -9.45
C VAL A 47 -6.02 -4.30 -10.66
N MET A 48 -7.15 -3.58 -10.78
CA MET A 48 -8.07 -3.71 -11.91
C MET A 48 -7.77 -2.73 -13.06
N ASP A 49 -6.81 -1.82 -12.90
CA ASP A 49 -6.45 -0.87 -13.97
C ASP A 49 -5.71 -1.59 -15.12
N PRO A 50 -5.86 -1.13 -16.38
CA PRO A 50 -5.13 -1.68 -17.52
C PRO A 50 -3.60 -1.66 -17.28
N GLY A 51 -2.93 -2.77 -17.58
CA GLY A 51 -1.48 -2.92 -17.39
C GLY A 51 -1.06 -3.36 -15.99
N GLN A 52 -2.00 -3.70 -15.10
CA GLN A 52 -1.73 -4.27 -13.79
C GLN A 52 -2.02 -5.78 -13.72
N ASP A 53 -2.04 -6.50 -14.85
CA ASP A 53 -2.40 -7.92 -14.94
C ASP A 53 -1.63 -8.78 -13.93
N LYS A 54 -0.32 -8.50 -13.78
CA LYS A 54 0.54 -9.15 -12.78
C LYS A 54 -0.01 -9.05 -11.35
N TRP A 55 -0.57 -7.91 -10.96
CA TRP A 55 -1.10 -7.71 -9.61
C TRP A 55 -2.55 -8.18 -9.50
N LYS A 56 -3.30 -8.11 -10.60
CA LYS A 56 -4.63 -8.68 -10.68
C LYS A 56 -4.60 -10.18 -10.38
N GLU A 57 -3.73 -10.92 -11.06
CA GLU A 57 -3.58 -12.37 -10.89
C GLU A 57 -3.28 -12.79 -9.43
N VAL A 58 -2.59 -11.93 -8.67
CA VAL A 58 -2.16 -12.24 -7.30
C VAL A 58 -3.13 -11.69 -6.25
N TYR A 59 -3.72 -10.51 -6.48
CA TYR A 59 -4.41 -9.76 -5.42
C TYR A 59 -5.87 -9.43 -5.71
N GLU A 60 -6.45 -9.81 -6.87
CA GLU A 60 -7.83 -9.49 -7.23
C GLU A 60 -8.86 -9.81 -6.13
N PHE A 61 -8.67 -10.94 -5.45
CA PHE A 61 -9.58 -11.40 -4.38
C PHE A 61 -9.11 -11.06 -2.97
N ASP A 62 -7.84 -10.68 -2.81
CA ASP A 62 -7.20 -10.43 -1.51
C ASP A 62 -7.03 -8.94 -1.17
N THR A 63 -7.38 -8.03 -2.08
CA THR A 63 -7.37 -6.59 -1.77
C THR A 63 -8.29 -6.27 -0.57
N PRO A 64 -7.87 -5.39 0.37
CA PRO A 64 -6.67 -4.55 0.34
C PRO A 64 -5.38 -5.21 0.90
N VAL A 65 -4.23 -4.95 0.26
CA VAL A 65 -2.88 -5.45 0.67
C VAL A 65 -1.88 -4.28 0.79
N VAL A 66 -1.00 -4.31 1.79
CA VAL A 66 -0.01 -3.25 2.17
C VAL A 66 1.41 -3.80 2.12
#